data_AF-A0A2G9TJT1-F1
#
_entry.id   AF-A0A2G9TJT1-F1
#
_cell.length_a   1.000
_cell.length_b   1.000
_cell.length_c   1.000
_cell.angle_alpha   90.00
_cell.angle_beta   90.00
_cell.angle_gamma   90.00
#
_symmetry.space_group_name_H-M   'P 1'
#
loop_
_entity.id
_entity.type
_entity.pdbx_description
1 polymer ?
#
loop_
_entity_poly.entity_id
_entity_poly.type
_entity_poly.pdbx_seq_one_letter_code
_entity_poly.pdbx_strand_id
1 'polypeptide(L)'
;MKMVMVWIRIELMDQMLCSAYKGEQDQEQMPAMGAVAANDVFGKQSHNARPESDDDSYPHLNTNGKFIPHRRIVHLDLKGGAFRLEFFTEIFYYLNRIKATGILIEWEDMFPYTGNLSVAVNGNAYSIDDVETILKEAKRHHLEVIPLVQTFGHLEWILKLEQFAHLREDVRFPQVICFPEPEAWNLITDMIDQVAEVHRKHGMPYFHMGADEAFQIGVCNASLIEMGRQGSRDRLMLWHISRVAKYIKDKYSPFRRVWGSSAWKGADGPARFNSNPVHYIRNHEAWVEQLSRNYNEFDMLQGLILAGWSRYDHFAVLCELAPVAFPSLAMSMETVLCTPSTTMGITYGCQFPGSKIYELVNEFWQRRKQLQQYREDDFEMNGWLSRVADTYMSSSQWYIDKIEPLLEYHARPILRLEKDLRNELSRIYFQETVDEFIFTYMAEDIEWVQRKIDSAQRISKLNHFPKRPFVLLKPHEEL
;
A
#
# COMPACT_ATOMS: atom_id res chain seq x y z
N MET A 1 33.30 7.16 3.92
CA MET A 1 32.37 6.19 3.29
C MET A 1 30.98 6.57 3.78
N LYS A 2 30.28 7.46 3.06
CA LYS A 2 28.96 7.98 3.46
C LYS A 2 27.91 7.07 2.79
N MET A 3 27.21 6.28 3.60
CA MET A 3 26.23 5.29 3.16
C MET A 3 24.86 5.96 3.03
N VAL A 4 24.10 5.58 2.01
CA VAL A 4 22.73 6.04 1.80
C VAL A 4 21.86 5.28 2.79
N MET A 5 21.58 5.93 3.90
CA MET A 5 20.57 5.53 4.86
C MET A 5 19.70 6.75 5.05
N VAL A 6 18.41 6.64 4.73
CA VAL A 6 17.44 7.51 5.40
C VAL A 6 16.32 6.62 5.91
N TRP A 7 16.54 6.19 7.15
CA TRP A 7 15.49 5.83 8.06
C TRP A 7 15.09 7.10 8.82
N ILE A 8 13.90 7.61 8.58
CA ILE A 8 13.22 8.44 9.59
C ILE A 8 11.91 7.73 9.88
N ARG A 9 11.85 7.17 11.09
CA ARG A 9 10.70 6.51 11.68
C ARG A 9 9.53 7.50 11.71
N ILE A 10 8.44 7.18 11.01
CA ILE A 10 7.22 8.02 10.91
C ILE A 10 6.68 8.38 12.31
N GLU A 11 6.78 7.47 13.29
CA GLU A 11 6.31 7.68 14.67
C GLU A 11 6.96 8.84 15.42
N LEU A 12 8.21 9.23 15.11
CA LEU A 12 8.90 10.32 15.78
C LEU A 12 8.44 11.71 15.30
N MET A 13 7.92 11.81 14.07
CA MET A 13 7.39 13.07 13.55
C MET A 13 5.99 13.38 14.10
N ASP A 14 5.15 12.37 14.33
CA ASP A 14 3.83 12.56 14.95
C ASP A 14 3.92 13.11 16.38
N GLN A 15 4.95 12.72 17.14
CA GLN A 15 5.17 13.24 18.51
C GLN A 15 5.63 14.72 18.53
N MET A 16 6.34 15.19 17.49
CA MET A 16 6.75 16.59 17.37
C MET A 16 5.64 17.51 16.84
N LEU A 17 4.67 16.98 16.09
CA LEU A 17 3.53 17.74 15.55
C LEU A 17 2.41 17.97 16.58
N CYS A 18 2.25 17.06 17.54
CA CYS A 18 1.22 17.16 18.58
C CYS A 18 1.41 18.36 19.54
N SER A 19 2.64 18.89 19.67
CA SER A 19 2.93 20.07 20.48
C SER A 19 2.72 21.40 19.76
N ALA A 20 2.57 21.40 18.44
CA ALA A 20 2.38 22.62 17.63
C ALA A 20 0.90 22.95 17.33
N TYR A 21 -0.02 21.99 17.46
CA TYR A 21 -1.40 22.10 16.99
C TYR A 21 -2.44 22.44 18.09
N LYS A 22 -2.18 23.48 18.87
CA LYS A 22 -3.19 24.08 19.79
C LYS A 22 -3.78 25.41 19.31
N GLY A 23 -3.49 25.84 18.09
CA GLY A 23 -4.03 27.09 17.54
C GLY A 23 -4.74 26.85 16.20
N GLU A 24 -5.99 27.30 16.14
CA GLU A 24 -6.70 27.72 14.92
C GLU A 24 -7.38 26.61 14.08
N GLN A 25 -8.63 26.34 14.45
CA GLN A 25 -9.68 25.88 13.54
C GLN A 25 -10.59 27.07 13.24
N ASP A 26 -10.86 27.36 11.97
CA ASP A 26 -12.16 27.90 11.55
C ASP A 26 -12.45 27.49 10.09
N GLN A 27 -13.69 27.06 9.87
CA GLN A 27 -14.24 26.51 8.63
C GLN A 27 -14.87 27.59 7.77
N GLU A 28 -14.73 27.51 6.44
CA GLU A 28 -15.66 28.15 5.51
C GLU A 28 -16.11 27.18 4.39
N GLN A 29 -17.42 27.19 4.13
CA GLN A 29 -18.15 26.33 3.20
C GLN A 29 -18.00 26.78 1.73
N MET A 30 -17.93 25.81 0.80
CA MET A 30 -17.91 26.05 -0.65
C MET A 30 -19.31 26.00 -1.29
N PRO A 31 -19.62 26.85 -2.29
CA PRO A 31 -20.84 26.76 -3.08
C PRO A 31 -20.69 25.84 -4.31
N ALA A 32 -21.78 25.16 -4.67
CA ALA A 32 -21.88 24.22 -5.79
C ALA A 32 -22.09 24.94 -7.14
N MET A 33 -21.44 24.48 -8.21
CA MET A 33 -21.82 24.83 -9.59
C MET A 33 -21.52 23.73 -10.62
N GLY A 34 -22.60 23.33 -11.34
CA GLY A 34 -22.69 23.19 -12.80
C GLY A 34 -21.86 22.14 -13.53
N ALA A 35 -22.50 21.03 -13.91
CA ALA A 35 -21.95 20.05 -14.86
C ALA A 35 -21.84 20.60 -16.29
N VAL A 36 -20.74 20.29 -17.00
CA VAL A 36 -20.55 20.58 -18.42
C VAL A 36 -20.33 19.29 -19.20
N ALA A 37 -20.92 19.23 -20.40
CA ALA A 37 -21.11 18.04 -21.22
C ALA A 37 -19.82 17.44 -21.79
N ALA A 38 -19.86 16.12 -21.96
CA ALA A 38 -18.86 15.28 -22.60
C ALA A 38 -18.78 15.57 -24.10
N ASN A 39 -17.56 15.84 -24.60
CA ASN A 39 -17.03 15.44 -25.91
C ASN A 39 -15.67 16.10 -26.17
N ASP A 40 -14.58 15.49 -25.70
CA ASP A 40 -13.31 15.38 -26.45
C ASP A 40 -12.44 14.33 -25.75
N VAL A 41 -12.46 13.11 -26.29
CA VAL A 41 -11.84 11.92 -25.69
C VAL A 41 -10.40 11.84 -26.20
N PHE A 42 -9.46 12.30 -25.37
CA PHE A 42 -8.00 12.33 -25.60
C PHE A 42 -7.51 13.40 -26.58
N GLY A 43 -7.41 14.64 -26.09
CA GLY A 43 -6.68 15.72 -26.75
C GLY A 43 -5.22 15.35 -27.04
N LYS A 44 -4.76 15.71 -28.24
CA LYS A 44 -3.41 15.47 -28.78
C LYS A 44 -2.31 15.92 -27.82
N GLN A 45 -1.26 15.09 -27.71
CA GLN A 45 0.00 15.41 -27.03
C GLN A 45 0.55 16.77 -27.50
N SER A 46 0.87 17.64 -26.56
CA SER A 46 1.85 18.71 -26.79
C SER A 46 3.23 18.05 -26.95
N HIS A 47 3.74 17.98 -28.19
CA HIS A 47 5.06 17.45 -28.54
C HIS A 47 6.27 18.27 -28.02
N ASN A 48 6.06 19.19 -27.06
CA ASN A 48 7.12 20.03 -26.51
C ASN A 48 7.35 19.79 -25.00
N ALA A 49 7.43 18.54 -24.56
CA ALA A 49 8.20 18.24 -23.35
C ALA A 49 9.68 18.32 -23.73
N ARG A 50 10.31 19.48 -23.47
CA ARG A 50 11.77 19.57 -23.47
C ARG A 50 12.30 18.44 -22.55
N PRO A 51 13.37 17.72 -22.92
CA PRO A 51 14.07 16.92 -21.94
C PRO A 51 14.42 17.87 -20.79
N GLU A 52 14.00 17.57 -19.55
CA GLU A 52 14.65 18.17 -18.40
C GLU A 52 16.15 17.90 -18.61
N SER A 53 16.92 18.97 -18.82
CA SER A 53 18.36 18.88 -18.84
C SER A 53 18.80 18.18 -17.56
N ASP A 54 19.85 17.36 -17.64
CA ASP A 54 20.67 16.96 -16.48
C ASP A 54 21.29 18.23 -15.87
N ASP A 55 20.45 19.10 -15.31
CA ASP A 55 20.87 20.21 -14.48
C ASP A 55 21.27 19.60 -13.15
N ASP A 56 22.53 19.18 -13.08
CA ASP A 56 23.21 18.73 -11.86
C ASP A 56 23.42 19.88 -10.86
N SER A 57 22.74 21.03 -11.03
CA SER A 57 22.80 22.14 -10.08
C SER A 57 22.19 21.72 -8.74
N TYR A 58 23.05 21.70 -7.71
CA TYR A 58 22.66 21.40 -6.34
C TYR A 58 22.96 22.61 -5.44
N PRO A 59 22.01 23.07 -4.61
CA PRO A 59 20.65 22.56 -4.45
C PRO A 59 19.71 23.03 -5.57
N HIS A 60 18.74 22.19 -5.93
CA HIS A 60 17.61 22.60 -6.76
C HIS A 60 16.50 23.18 -5.87
N LEU A 61 16.32 24.51 -5.92
CA LEU A 61 15.33 25.23 -5.13
C LEU A 61 14.27 25.86 -6.04
N ASN A 62 13.02 25.89 -5.58
CA ASN A 62 11.96 26.64 -6.23
C ASN A 62 12.07 28.16 -5.96
N THR A 63 11.17 28.96 -6.55
CA THR A 63 11.15 30.42 -6.38
C THR A 63 10.94 30.89 -4.93
N ASN A 64 10.42 30.01 -4.06
CA ASN A 64 10.19 30.29 -2.65
C ASN A 64 11.31 29.74 -1.75
N GLY A 65 12.43 29.27 -2.33
CA GLY A 65 13.56 28.70 -1.59
C GLY A 65 13.33 27.30 -1.03
N LYS A 66 12.26 26.61 -1.43
CA LYS A 66 12.00 25.21 -1.04
C LYS A 66 12.74 24.24 -1.95
N PHE A 67 13.29 23.18 -1.37
CA PHE A 67 14.01 22.14 -2.08
C PHE A 67 13.10 21.31 -2.98
N ILE A 68 13.48 21.13 -4.23
CA ILE A 68 12.84 20.23 -5.19
C ILE A 68 13.75 19.01 -5.39
N PRO A 69 13.30 17.79 -5.03
CA PRO A 69 14.07 16.59 -5.31
C PRO A 69 14.30 16.37 -6.81
N HIS A 70 15.56 16.19 -7.22
CA HIS A 70 15.89 15.87 -8.62
C HIS A 70 15.21 14.59 -9.08
N ARG A 71 15.23 13.56 -8.23
CA ARG A 71 14.50 12.31 -8.46
C ARG A 71 13.29 12.20 -7.54
N ARG A 72 12.15 11.85 -8.12
CA ARG A 72 10.86 11.63 -7.46
C ARG A 72 10.41 10.24 -7.84
N ILE A 73 10.76 9.27 -7.00
CA ILE A 73 10.63 7.85 -7.29
C ILE A 73 9.37 7.33 -6.62
N VAL A 74 8.48 6.69 -7.36
CA VAL A 74 7.26 6.10 -6.77
C VAL A 74 7.49 4.63 -6.48
N HIS A 75 7.30 4.24 -5.23
CA HIS A 75 7.37 2.84 -4.82
C HIS A 75 6.13 2.08 -5.27
N LEU A 76 6.36 0.96 -5.95
CA LEU A 76 5.37 -0.04 -6.32
C LEU A 76 5.67 -1.31 -5.51
N ASP A 77 4.92 -1.49 -4.43
CA ASP A 77 4.89 -2.71 -3.66
C ASP A 77 3.97 -3.73 -4.33
N LEU A 78 4.57 -4.81 -4.84
CA LEU A 78 3.86 -5.87 -5.55
C LEU A 78 3.47 -7.04 -4.64
N LYS A 79 3.75 -7.01 -3.33
CA LYS A 79 3.37 -8.10 -2.42
C LYS A 79 1.87 -8.11 -2.15
N GLY A 80 1.23 -9.21 -2.55
CA GLY A 80 -0.22 -9.44 -2.42
C GLY A 80 -1.13 -8.54 -3.26
N GLY A 81 -0.75 -7.28 -3.50
CA GLY A 81 -1.43 -6.30 -4.34
C GLY A 81 -0.83 -6.18 -5.75
N ALA A 82 -0.32 -7.28 -6.31
CA ALA A 82 0.31 -7.29 -7.62
C ALA A 82 -0.68 -6.95 -8.75
N PHE A 83 -0.22 -6.13 -9.72
CA PHE A 83 -1.02 -5.73 -10.87
C PHE A 83 -0.98 -6.77 -11.99
N ARG A 84 -2.03 -6.82 -12.78
CA ARG A 84 -2.00 -7.50 -14.09
C ARG A 84 -1.06 -6.77 -15.03
N LEU A 85 -0.45 -7.50 -15.96
CA LEU A 85 0.55 -6.98 -16.88
C LEU A 85 0.03 -5.78 -17.69
N GLU A 86 -1.22 -5.83 -18.13
CA GLU A 86 -1.85 -4.81 -18.96
C GLU A 86 -1.94 -3.45 -18.25
N PHE A 87 -2.04 -3.46 -16.92
CA PHE A 87 -2.20 -2.24 -16.13
C PHE A 87 -0.92 -1.42 -16.02
N PHE A 88 0.26 -2.04 -16.19
CA PHE A 88 1.54 -1.33 -16.07
C PHE A 88 1.69 -0.19 -17.08
N THR A 89 1.13 -0.33 -18.28
CA THR A 89 1.14 0.76 -19.28
C THR A 89 0.34 1.97 -18.78
N GLU A 90 -0.85 1.74 -18.22
CA GLU A 90 -1.71 2.82 -17.72
C GLU A 90 -1.11 3.54 -16.51
N ILE A 91 -0.58 2.78 -15.54
CA ILE A 91 0.04 3.37 -14.35
C ILE A 91 1.32 4.12 -14.73
N PHE A 92 2.19 3.60 -15.60
CA PHE A 92 3.42 4.31 -15.98
C PHE A 92 3.13 5.58 -16.78
N TYR A 93 2.12 5.57 -17.65
CA TYR A 93 1.63 6.78 -18.30
C TYR A 93 1.17 7.82 -17.27
N TYR A 94 0.40 7.40 -16.27
CA TYR A 94 -0.07 8.27 -15.19
C TYR A 94 1.09 8.83 -14.35
N LEU A 95 2.05 7.99 -13.93
CA LEU A 95 3.21 8.39 -13.14
C LEU A 95 4.06 9.45 -13.86
N ASN A 96 4.30 9.27 -15.17
CA ASN A 96 4.99 10.27 -15.97
C ASN A 96 4.19 11.59 -16.05
N ARG A 97 2.86 11.54 -16.21
CA ARG A 97 2.01 12.75 -16.23
C ARG A 97 2.08 13.54 -14.93
N ILE A 98 2.12 12.88 -13.78
CA ILE A 98 2.28 13.53 -12.48
C ILE A 98 3.74 13.92 -12.19
N LYS A 99 4.68 13.76 -13.13
CA LYS A 99 6.11 14.15 -13.01
C LYS A 99 6.95 13.27 -12.08
N ALA A 100 6.56 12.01 -11.88
CA ALA A 100 7.48 11.02 -11.34
C ALA A 100 8.67 10.84 -12.31
N THR A 101 9.87 10.69 -11.77
CA THR A 101 11.09 10.48 -12.57
C THR A 101 11.48 9.01 -12.66
N GLY A 102 10.82 8.15 -11.88
CA GLY A 102 11.15 6.75 -11.80
C GLY A 102 10.25 5.99 -10.83
N ILE A 103 10.50 4.69 -10.76
CA ILE A 103 9.81 3.74 -9.90
C ILE A 103 10.81 2.92 -9.11
N LEU A 104 10.44 2.61 -7.88
CA LEU A 104 11.09 1.62 -7.03
C LEU A 104 10.18 0.40 -7.02
N ILE A 105 10.68 -0.77 -7.41
CA ILE A 105 9.86 -1.99 -7.46
C ILE A 105 10.33 -2.98 -6.40
N GLU A 106 9.46 -3.24 -5.43
CA GLU A 106 9.61 -4.32 -4.46
C GLU A 106 8.85 -5.55 -4.98
N TRP A 107 9.60 -6.60 -5.34
CA TRP A 107 9.04 -7.78 -6.00
C TRP A 107 8.64 -8.88 -5.01
N GLU A 108 9.44 -9.12 -3.98
CA GLU A 108 9.31 -10.25 -3.04
C GLU A 108 8.94 -11.57 -3.75
N ASP A 109 7.89 -12.27 -3.33
CA ASP A 109 7.43 -13.56 -3.85
C ASP A 109 6.83 -13.49 -5.26
N MET A 110 6.61 -12.29 -5.81
CA MET A 110 6.11 -12.11 -7.18
C MET A 110 7.22 -12.15 -8.23
N PHE A 111 8.49 -12.13 -7.83
CA PHE A 111 9.60 -12.36 -8.77
C PHE A 111 9.71 -13.86 -9.10
N PRO A 112 9.93 -14.25 -10.37
CA PRO A 112 10.11 -15.65 -10.77
C PRO A 112 11.48 -16.19 -10.39
N TYR A 113 11.75 -16.32 -9.10
CA TYR A 113 12.99 -16.90 -8.62
C TYR A 113 13.13 -18.37 -9.05
N THR A 114 14.37 -18.79 -9.23
CA THR A 114 14.75 -20.16 -9.62
C THR A 114 15.63 -20.80 -8.56
N GLY A 115 15.91 -22.10 -8.71
CA GLY A 115 16.75 -22.84 -7.77
C GLY A 115 16.09 -22.96 -6.39
N ASN A 116 16.86 -22.74 -5.32
CA ASN A 116 16.38 -22.90 -3.95
C ASN A 116 15.22 -21.94 -3.63
N LEU A 117 15.22 -20.75 -4.22
CA LEU A 117 14.21 -19.71 -4.00
C LEU A 117 12.85 -20.04 -4.66
N SER A 118 12.81 -20.99 -5.61
CA SER A 118 11.58 -21.30 -6.38
C SER A 118 10.40 -21.76 -5.53
N VAL A 119 10.66 -22.36 -4.36
CA VAL A 119 9.62 -22.81 -3.42
C VAL A 119 8.83 -21.65 -2.80
N ALA A 120 9.42 -20.44 -2.77
CA ALA A 120 8.82 -19.26 -2.21
C ALA A 120 8.07 -18.39 -3.25
N VAL A 121 8.11 -18.78 -4.53
CA VAL A 121 7.48 -18.04 -5.61
C VAL A 121 5.95 -18.18 -5.53
N ASN A 122 5.26 -17.05 -5.59
CA ASN A 122 3.81 -16.98 -5.55
C ASN A 122 3.17 -17.67 -6.77
N GLY A 123 1.99 -18.26 -6.61
CA GLY A 123 1.25 -18.85 -7.73
C GLY A 123 0.87 -17.86 -8.85
N ASN A 124 0.76 -16.57 -8.50
CA ASN A 124 0.52 -15.48 -9.44
C ASN A 124 1.80 -14.73 -9.84
N ALA A 125 2.99 -15.22 -9.47
CA ALA A 125 4.26 -14.58 -9.80
C ALA A 125 4.39 -14.33 -11.31
N TYR A 126 5.01 -13.21 -11.65
CA TYR A 126 5.29 -12.86 -13.04
C TYR A 126 6.27 -13.84 -13.66
N SER A 127 6.15 -14.14 -14.95
CA SER A 127 7.24 -14.81 -15.68
C SER A 127 8.43 -13.86 -15.91
N ILE A 128 9.60 -14.40 -16.28
CA ILE A 128 10.76 -13.56 -16.63
C ILE A 128 10.42 -12.64 -17.81
N ASP A 129 9.63 -13.12 -18.78
CA ASP A 129 9.19 -12.32 -19.93
C ASP A 129 8.24 -11.18 -19.49
N ASP A 130 7.38 -11.42 -18.51
CA ASP A 130 6.53 -10.39 -17.91
C ASP A 130 7.38 -9.33 -17.20
N VAL A 131 8.38 -9.73 -16.40
CA VAL A 131 9.32 -8.79 -15.74
C VAL A 131 10.05 -7.94 -16.78
N GLU A 132 10.63 -8.56 -17.81
CA GLU A 132 11.32 -7.85 -18.89
C GLU A 132 10.38 -6.89 -19.63
N THR A 133 9.11 -7.27 -19.80
CA THR A 133 8.06 -6.41 -20.38
C THR A 133 7.76 -5.20 -19.50
N ILE A 134 7.56 -5.41 -18.18
CA ILE A 134 7.33 -4.32 -17.21
C ILE A 134 8.50 -3.32 -17.23
N LEU A 135 9.73 -3.80 -17.20
CA LEU A 135 10.94 -2.94 -17.23
C LEU A 135 11.06 -2.15 -18.53
N LYS A 136 10.74 -2.77 -19.67
CA LYS A 136 10.73 -2.10 -20.97
C LYS A 136 9.64 -1.03 -21.06
N GLU A 137 8.46 -1.31 -20.51
CA GLU A 137 7.35 -0.35 -20.47
C GLU A 137 7.68 0.87 -19.58
N ALA A 138 8.29 0.67 -18.41
CA ALA A 138 8.73 1.78 -17.56
C ALA A 138 9.68 2.73 -18.30
N LYS A 139 10.65 2.17 -19.02
CA LYS A 139 11.56 2.96 -19.88
C LYS A 139 10.87 3.70 -21.01
N ARG A 140 9.89 3.07 -21.66
CA ARG A 140 9.10 3.69 -22.74
C ARG A 140 8.37 4.94 -22.24
N HIS A 141 8.04 4.97 -20.95
CA HIS A 141 7.46 6.10 -20.25
C HIS A 141 8.48 7.02 -19.56
N HIS A 142 9.78 6.88 -19.86
CA HIS A 142 10.87 7.68 -19.29
C HIS A 142 11.00 7.61 -17.76
N LEU A 143 10.61 6.47 -17.17
CA LEU A 143 10.77 6.21 -15.74
C LEU A 143 12.06 5.41 -15.50
N GLU A 144 12.95 5.95 -14.65
CA GLU A 144 14.08 5.19 -14.12
C GLU A 144 13.55 4.04 -13.24
N VAL A 145 14.12 2.84 -13.35
CA VAL A 145 13.71 1.70 -12.53
C VAL A 145 14.78 1.36 -11.51
N ILE A 146 14.37 1.27 -10.25
CA ILE A 146 15.21 0.87 -9.13
C ILE A 146 14.63 -0.43 -8.56
N PRO A 147 15.32 -1.58 -8.64
CA PRO A 147 14.89 -2.77 -7.93
C PRO A 147 15.08 -2.62 -6.43
N LEU A 148 14.14 -3.16 -5.65
CA LEU A 148 14.25 -3.36 -4.22
C LEU A 148 14.26 -4.84 -3.90
N VAL A 149 15.30 -5.27 -3.17
CA VAL A 149 15.37 -6.59 -2.54
C VAL A 149 15.60 -6.39 -1.05
N GLN A 150 14.73 -6.97 -0.23
CA GLN A 150 14.91 -6.99 1.21
C GLN A 150 16.10 -7.89 1.58
N THR A 151 17.03 -7.35 2.36
CA THR A 151 18.28 -8.06 2.73
C THR A 151 18.46 -8.19 4.25
N PHE A 152 17.45 -7.80 5.01
CA PHE A 152 17.52 -7.66 6.46
C PHE A 152 16.21 -8.09 7.16
N GLY A 153 15.21 -7.19 7.21
CA GLY A 153 13.84 -7.44 7.66
C GLY A 153 12.90 -7.70 6.48
N HIS A 154 11.59 -7.81 6.74
CA HIS A 154 10.56 -8.08 5.73
C HIS A 154 10.84 -9.33 4.88
N LEU A 155 11.38 -10.38 5.52
CA LEU A 155 11.69 -11.65 4.86
C LEU A 155 10.69 -12.75 5.25
N GLU A 156 9.52 -12.39 5.77
CA GLU A 156 8.49 -13.36 6.20
C GLU A 156 8.03 -14.22 5.02
N TRP A 157 7.99 -13.67 3.81
CA TRP A 157 7.59 -14.36 2.60
C TRP A 157 8.39 -15.65 2.35
N ILE A 158 9.69 -15.63 2.65
CA ILE A 158 10.58 -16.77 2.47
C ILE A 158 10.85 -17.51 3.79
N LEU A 159 11.12 -16.77 4.87
CA LEU A 159 11.50 -17.36 6.16
C LEU A 159 10.33 -18.05 6.86
N LYS A 160 9.07 -17.81 6.47
CA LYS A 160 7.92 -18.59 6.99
C LYS A 160 7.94 -20.06 6.56
N LEU A 161 8.62 -20.37 5.46
CA LEU A 161 8.69 -21.72 4.91
C LEU A 161 9.61 -22.61 5.74
N GLU A 162 9.23 -23.88 5.92
CA GLU A 162 9.98 -24.85 6.71
C GLU A 162 11.45 -24.96 6.28
N GLN A 163 11.70 -24.94 4.96
CA GLN A 163 13.04 -25.03 4.36
C GLN A 163 13.99 -23.89 4.78
N PHE A 164 13.47 -22.70 5.13
CA PHE A 164 14.28 -21.54 5.48
C PHE A 164 14.13 -21.10 6.94
N ALA A 165 13.31 -21.81 7.72
CA ALA A 165 12.99 -21.43 9.09
C ALA A 165 14.21 -21.42 10.02
N HIS A 166 15.24 -22.23 9.73
CA HIS A 166 16.49 -22.27 10.50
C HIS A 166 17.38 -21.05 10.27
N LEU A 167 17.11 -20.25 9.22
CA LEU A 167 17.86 -19.03 8.91
C LEU A 167 17.32 -17.79 9.62
N ARG A 168 16.27 -17.92 10.45
CA ARG A 168 15.70 -16.80 11.21
C ARG A 168 16.66 -16.33 12.30
N GLU A 169 16.64 -15.03 12.56
CA GLU A 169 17.37 -14.42 13.67
C GLU A 169 16.80 -14.88 15.03
N ASP A 170 15.48 -14.99 15.13
CA ASP A 170 14.77 -15.61 16.26
C ASP A 170 13.79 -16.65 15.72
N VAL A 171 13.81 -17.86 16.29
CA VAL A 171 13.04 -19.01 15.79
C VAL A 171 11.53 -18.74 15.72
N ARG A 172 11.02 -17.84 16.55
CA ARG A 172 9.60 -17.48 16.64
C ARG A 172 9.14 -16.54 15.53
N PHE A 173 10.08 -15.85 14.89
CA PHE A 173 9.83 -14.63 14.14
C PHE A 173 10.46 -14.72 12.75
N PRO A 174 9.67 -14.91 11.68
CA PRO A 174 10.19 -15.03 10.31
C PRO A 174 10.52 -13.66 9.66
N GLN A 175 10.51 -12.56 10.41
CA GLN A 175 10.72 -11.22 9.86
C GLN A 175 12.18 -10.97 9.46
N VAL A 176 13.12 -11.44 10.30
CA VAL A 176 14.54 -11.07 10.21
C VAL A 176 15.40 -12.31 10.03
N ILE A 177 16.31 -12.24 9.06
CA ILE A 177 17.27 -13.31 8.76
C ILE A 177 18.51 -13.19 9.66
N CYS A 178 19.07 -14.32 10.08
CA CYS A 178 20.36 -14.44 10.76
C CYS A 178 21.51 -14.15 9.78
N PHE A 179 21.63 -12.90 9.35
CA PHE A 179 22.50 -12.46 8.25
C PHE A 179 24.01 -12.75 8.40
N PRO A 180 24.60 -12.99 9.59
CA PRO A 180 25.99 -13.43 9.69
C PRO A 180 26.19 -14.90 9.34
N GLU A 181 25.14 -15.72 9.37
CA GLU A 181 25.20 -17.14 8.99
C GLU A 181 25.59 -17.29 7.50
N PRO A 182 26.58 -18.12 7.14
CA PRO A 182 27.00 -18.28 5.75
C PRO A 182 25.88 -18.70 4.80
N GLU A 183 24.98 -19.59 5.23
CA GLU A 183 23.83 -20.02 4.42
C GLU A 183 22.84 -18.86 4.19
N ALA A 184 22.55 -18.07 5.22
CA ALA A 184 21.73 -16.87 5.10
C ALA A 184 22.34 -15.85 4.14
N TRP A 185 23.67 -15.66 4.19
CA TRP A 185 24.36 -14.79 3.25
C TRP A 185 24.25 -15.27 1.79
N ASN A 186 24.36 -16.59 1.57
CA ASN A 186 24.17 -17.17 0.24
C ASN A 186 22.74 -16.92 -0.27
N LEU A 187 21.73 -17.08 0.60
CA LEU A 187 20.34 -16.78 0.26
C LEU A 187 20.16 -15.30 -0.14
N ILE A 188 20.69 -14.37 0.67
CA ILE A 188 20.62 -12.92 0.41
C ILE A 188 21.26 -12.57 -0.94
N THR A 189 22.45 -13.11 -1.21
CA THR A 189 23.18 -12.82 -2.45
C THR A 189 22.55 -13.46 -3.68
N ASP A 190 21.93 -14.65 -3.56
CA ASP A 190 21.16 -15.28 -4.63
C ASP A 190 19.91 -14.43 -4.99
N MET A 191 19.17 -13.93 -3.99
CA MET A 191 18.04 -13.02 -4.23
C MET A 191 18.46 -11.74 -4.96
N ILE A 192 19.54 -11.10 -4.49
CA ILE A 192 20.11 -9.90 -5.14
C ILE A 192 20.49 -10.21 -6.58
N ASP A 193 21.20 -11.31 -6.81
CA ASP A 193 21.76 -11.67 -8.11
C ASP A 193 20.68 -11.94 -9.16
N GLN A 194 19.66 -12.73 -8.81
CA GLN A 194 18.59 -13.05 -9.75
C GLN A 194 17.83 -11.80 -10.18
N VAL A 195 17.53 -10.89 -9.25
CA VAL A 195 16.85 -9.62 -9.54
C VAL A 195 17.75 -8.66 -10.33
N ALA A 196 19.00 -8.47 -9.89
CA ALA A 196 19.96 -7.57 -10.52
C ALA A 196 20.32 -7.98 -11.96
N GLU A 197 20.42 -9.29 -12.22
CA GLU A 197 20.78 -9.83 -13.54
C GLU A 197 19.74 -9.49 -14.61
N VAL A 198 18.45 -9.44 -14.25
CA VAL A 198 17.38 -9.01 -15.15
C VAL A 198 17.38 -7.47 -15.28
N HIS A 199 17.39 -6.75 -14.16
CA HIS A 199 17.32 -5.28 -14.18
C HIS A 199 18.50 -4.61 -14.89
N ARG A 200 19.72 -5.14 -14.78
CA ARG A 200 20.91 -4.54 -15.41
C ARG A 200 20.83 -4.51 -16.93
N LYS A 201 20.13 -5.46 -17.57
CA LYS A 201 19.86 -5.44 -19.02
C LYS A 201 19.04 -4.21 -19.41
N HIS A 202 18.25 -3.72 -18.46
CA HIS A 202 17.46 -2.50 -18.58
C HIS A 202 18.11 -1.28 -17.92
N GLY A 203 19.40 -1.30 -17.59
CA GLY A 203 20.03 -0.15 -16.97
C GLY A 203 19.55 0.04 -15.52
N MET A 204 20.45 -0.29 -14.60
CA MET A 204 20.19 -0.31 -13.16
C MET A 204 21.18 0.64 -12.48
N PRO A 205 20.95 1.97 -12.52
CA PRO A 205 21.87 2.94 -11.93
C PRO A 205 21.87 2.91 -10.41
N TYR A 206 20.78 2.41 -9.81
CA TYR A 206 20.59 2.27 -8.38
C TYR A 206 20.04 0.88 -8.04
N PHE A 207 20.29 0.43 -6.81
CA PHE A 207 19.73 -0.79 -6.26
C PHE A 207 19.36 -0.52 -4.80
N HIS A 208 18.12 -0.83 -4.41
CA HIS A 208 17.66 -0.66 -3.04
C HIS A 208 17.77 -1.99 -2.30
N MET A 209 18.55 -2.03 -1.22
CA MET A 209 18.78 -3.27 -0.45
C MET A 209 17.75 -3.47 0.69
N GLY A 210 16.70 -2.64 0.71
CA GLY A 210 15.71 -2.60 1.78
C GLY A 210 16.39 -2.20 3.08
N ALA A 211 16.41 -3.13 4.03
CA ALA A 211 16.98 -2.97 5.35
C ALA A 211 16.16 -2.05 6.27
N ASP A 212 14.85 -2.01 6.03
CA ASP A 212 13.82 -1.50 6.92
C ASP A 212 13.32 -2.56 7.92
N GLU A 213 12.61 -2.07 8.94
CA GLU A 213 11.98 -2.70 10.11
C GLU A 213 12.66 -3.97 10.69
N ALA A 214 13.99 -4.02 10.70
CA ALA A 214 14.73 -5.15 11.22
C ALA A 214 14.81 -5.15 12.76
N PHE A 215 13.78 -5.72 13.39
CA PHE A 215 13.71 -5.87 14.84
C PHE A 215 14.46 -7.12 15.34
N GLN A 216 14.64 -7.25 16.66
CA GLN A 216 15.10 -8.52 17.31
C GLN A 216 16.48 -9.10 16.90
N ILE A 217 17.33 -8.33 16.23
CA ILE A 217 18.74 -8.65 15.96
C ILE A 217 19.58 -8.92 17.21
N GLY A 218 20.55 -9.82 17.11
CA GLY A 218 21.47 -10.20 18.17
C GLY A 218 20.97 -11.38 19.01
N VAL A 219 20.21 -12.29 18.40
CA VAL A 219 19.61 -13.47 19.04
C VAL A 219 20.23 -14.76 18.54
N CYS A 220 20.42 -14.93 17.22
CA CYS A 220 21.01 -16.16 16.70
C CYS A 220 22.52 -16.25 17.04
N ASN A 221 23.06 -17.47 17.11
CA ASN A 221 24.46 -17.71 17.49
C ASN A 221 25.46 -16.95 16.61
N ALA A 222 25.24 -16.92 15.28
CA ALA A 222 26.12 -16.19 14.37
C ALA A 222 26.10 -14.67 14.61
N SER A 223 24.92 -14.11 14.88
CA SER A 223 24.75 -12.70 15.27
C SER A 223 25.40 -12.38 16.60
N LEU A 224 25.33 -13.25 17.61
CA LEU A 224 26.04 -13.06 18.88
C LEU A 224 27.56 -13.04 18.70
N ILE A 225 28.12 -13.95 17.89
CA ILE A 225 29.56 -14.02 17.61
C ILE A 225 30.02 -12.77 16.87
N GLU A 226 29.33 -12.38 15.80
CA GLU A 226 29.73 -11.23 15.00
C GLU A 226 29.53 -9.91 15.75
N MET A 227 28.47 -9.80 16.56
CA MET A 227 28.27 -8.67 17.48
C MET A 227 29.44 -8.52 18.47
N GLY A 228 29.99 -9.64 18.96
CA GLY A 228 31.20 -9.62 19.81
C GLY A 228 32.43 -9.01 19.11
N ARG A 229 32.53 -9.14 17.77
CA ARG A 229 33.59 -8.53 16.95
C ARG A 229 33.32 -7.07 16.64
N GLN A 230 32.07 -6.73 16.32
CA GLN A 230 31.67 -5.36 15.96
C GLN A 230 31.51 -4.45 17.18
N GLY A 231 31.27 -5.01 18.36
CA GLY A 231 31.23 -4.34 19.66
C GLY A 231 29.84 -3.87 20.11
N SER A 232 28.88 -3.74 19.20
CA SER A 232 27.49 -3.41 19.53
C SER A 232 26.52 -3.90 18.47
N ARG A 233 25.23 -3.94 18.81
CA ARG A 233 24.13 -4.29 17.91
C ARG A 233 24.04 -3.33 16.71
N ASP A 234 24.16 -2.03 16.96
CA ASP A 234 24.13 -1.02 15.89
C ASP A 234 25.32 -1.20 14.92
N ARG A 235 26.51 -1.52 15.46
CA ARG A 235 27.68 -1.79 14.62
C ARG A 235 27.55 -3.09 13.84
N LEU A 236 26.88 -4.11 14.39
CA LEU A 236 26.52 -5.32 13.66
C LEU A 236 25.59 -5.01 12.47
N MET A 237 24.54 -4.18 12.69
CA MET A 237 23.65 -3.74 11.61
C MET A 237 24.41 -2.98 10.53
N LEU A 238 25.22 -1.98 10.92
CA LEU A 238 26.03 -1.18 9.99
C LEU A 238 27.02 -2.05 9.22
N TRP A 239 27.61 -3.05 9.87
CA TRP A 239 28.50 -4.01 9.22
C TRP A 239 27.78 -4.79 8.11
N HIS A 240 26.58 -5.32 8.39
CA HIS A 240 25.81 -6.06 7.39
C HIS A 240 25.39 -5.17 6.21
N ILE A 241 24.86 -3.98 6.48
CA ILE A 241 24.48 -3.04 5.43
C ILE A 241 25.72 -2.67 4.59
N SER A 242 26.88 -2.44 5.22
CA SER A 242 28.14 -2.18 4.50
C SER A 242 28.59 -3.39 3.67
N ARG A 243 28.37 -4.61 4.15
CA ARG A 243 28.72 -5.87 3.46
C ARG A 243 27.87 -6.04 2.20
N VAL A 244 26.55 -5.85 2.31
CA VAL A 244 25.60 -5.89 1.19
C VAL A 244 25.92 -4.78 0.18
N ALA A 245 26.10 -3.54 0.64
CA ALA A 245 26.45 -2.41 -0.22
C ALA A 245 27.75 -2.68 -1.00
N LYS A 246 28.76 -3.26 -0.36
CA LYS A 246 30.02 -3.63 -1.01
C LYS A 246 29.79 -4.72 -2.06
N TYR A 247 29.06 -5.78 -1.73
CA TYR A 247 28.74 -6.87 -2.66
C TYR A 247 28.08 -6.34 -3.95
N ILE A 248 27.02 -5.54 -3.80
CA ILE A 248 26.29 -4.95 -4.92
C ILE A 248 27.21 -4.00 -5.70
N LYS A 249 28.00 -3.16 -5.01
CA LYS A 249 28.91 -2.22 -5.67
C LYS A 249 29.97 -2.91 -6.51
N ASP A 250 30.63 -3.93 -5.96
CA ASP A 250 31.75 -4.61 -6.61
C ASP A 250 31.26 -5.37 -7.86
N LYS A 251 29.99 -5.80 -7.89
CA LYS A 251 29.39 -6.55 -9.00
C LYS A 251 28.59 -5.70 -10.00
N TYR A 252 27.94 -4.63 -9.54
CA TYR A 252 26.94 -3.87 -10.31
C TYR A 252 27.11 -2.33 -10.26
N SER A 253 28.08 -1.81 -9.51
CA SER A 253 28.49 -0.39 -9.45
C SER A 253 27.43 0.73 -9.13
N PRO A 254 26.47 0.61 -8.18
CA PRO A 254 25.34 1.56 -8.13
C PRO A 254 25.33 2.64 -7.02
N PHE A 255 26.45 3.06 -6.39
CA PHE A 255 26.36 3.93 -5.19
C PHE A 255 27.28 5.14 -5.14
N ARG A 256 26.67 6.35 -5.04
CA ARG A 256 27.33 7.58 -4.55
C ARG A 256 26.46 8.64 -3.83
N ARG A 257 25.13 8.50 -3.62
CA ARG A 257 24.26 9.67 -3.33
C ARG A 257 23.12 9.43 -2.34
N VAL A 258 22.79 10.41 -1.48
CA VAL A 258 21.79 10.30 -0.39
C VAL A 258 20.35 10.45 -0.90
N TRP A 259 19.37 9.77 -0.30
CA TRP A 259 17.96 9.77 -0.70
C TRP A 259 17.06 9.91 0.52
N GLY A 260 15.96 10.68 0.44
CA GLY A 260 14.88 10.66 1.44
C GLY A 260 13.78 9.66 1.07
N SER A 261 12.90 9.31 2.03
CA SER A 261 11.74 8.45 1.79
C SER A 261 10.50 8.94 2.54
N SER A 262 9.44 9.33 1.81
CA SER A 262 8.11 9.70 2.32
C SER A 262 7.10 8.58 2.09
N ALA A 263 5.84 8.76 2.51
CA ALA A 263 4.77 7.78 2.30
C ALA A 263 3.58 8.38 1.54
N TRP A 264 3.07 7.68 0.51
CA TRP A 264 1.87 8.09 -0.25
C TRP A 264 0.64 7.20 -0.05
N LYS A 265 0.83 5.98 0.47
CA LYS A 265 -0.23 5.03 0.85
C LYS A 265 0.26 3.98 1.83
N GLY A 266 -0.65 3.30 2.53
CA GLY A 266 -0.37 2.11 3.33
C GLY A 266 0.44 2.33 4.61
N ALA A 267 0.58 3.58 5.08
CA ALA A 267 1.30 3.92 6.32
C ALA A 267 0.39 4.43 7.45
N ASP A 268 -0.93 4.36 7.27
CA ASP A 268 -1.95 4.88 8.20
C ASP A 268 -2.77 3.78 8.91
N GLY A 269 -2.30 2.54 8.79
CA GLY A 269 -2.77 1.37 9.54
C GLY A 269 -2.90 0.10 8.69
N PRO A 270 -2.69 -1.09 9.29
CA PRO A 270 -2.62 -2.36 8.54
C PRO A 270 -3.96 -2.82 7.94
N ALA A 271 -5.10 -2.33 8.47
CA ALA A 271 -6.44 -2.67 7.98
C ALA A 271 -7.19 -1.45 7.40
N ARG A 272 -6.44 -0.48 6.86
CA ARG A 272 -7.01 0.69 6.16
C ARG A 272 -7.23 0.36 4.70
N PHE A 273 -8.46 0.46 4.22
CA PHE A 273 -8.79 0.24 2.81
C PHE A 273 -9.17 1.52 2.06
N ASN A 274 -9.42 2.62 2.80
CA ASN A 274 -9.78 3.93 2.25
C ASN A 274 -8.61 4.92 2.42
N SER A 275 -8.51 5.90 1.52
CA SER A 275 -7.42 6.88 1.56
C SER A 275 -7.56 7.93 2.66
N ASN A 276 -6.42 8.39 3.19
CA ASN A 276 -6.30 9.58 4.03
C ASN A 276 -5.33 10.61 3.40
N PRO A 277 -5.76 11.36 2.37
CA PRO A 277 -4.86 12.25 1.62
C PRO A 277 -4.21 13.33 2.49
N VAL A 278 -4.92 13.84 3.50
CA VAL A 278 -4.39 14.90 4.37
C VAL A 278 -3.17 14.42 5.16
N HIS A 279 -3.20 13.18 5.66
CA HIS A 279 -2.06 12.59 6.36
C HIS A 279 -0.83 12.50 5.46
N TYR A 280 -1.00 11.98 4.25
CA TYR A 280 0.10 11.81 3.30
C TYR A 280 0.65 13.14 2.78
N ILE A 281 -0.21 14.12 2.47
CA ILE A 281 0.23 15.46 2.04
C ILE A 281 1.10 16.09 3.14
N ARG A 282 0.65 16.06 4.40
CA ARG A 282 1.42 16.58 5.54
C ARG A 282 2.77 15.86 5.73
N ASN A 283 2.82 14.56 5.49
CA ASN A 283 4.06 13.80 5.50
C ASN A 283 5.05 14.36 4.45
N HIS A 284 4.59 14.62 3.23
CA HIS A 284 5.41 15.19 2.16
C HIS A 284 5.83 16.64 2.44
N GLU A 285 4.94 17.48 2.97
CA GLU A 285 5.27 18.85 3.38
C GLU A 285 6.41 18.86 4.40
N ALA A 286 6.34 17.99 5.39
CA ALA A 286 7.35 17.89 6.43
C ALA A 286 8.69 17.34 5.88
N TRP A 287 8.66 16.40 4.94
CA TRP A 287 9.87 15.98 4.23
C TRP A 287 10.51 17.12 3.44
N VAL A 288 9.73 17.84 2.62
CA VAL A 288 10.22 19.00 1.86
C VAL A 288 10.81 20.05 2.80
N GLU A 289 10.18 20.29 3.95
CA GLU A 289 10.71 21.21 4.96
C GLU A 289 12.05 20.74 5.53
N GLN A 290 12.19 19.46 5.92
CA GLN A 290 13.46 18.93 6.42
C GLN A 290 14.56 18.98 5.36
N LEU A 291 14.25 18.64 4.11
CA LEU A 291 15.19 18.75 3.00
C LEU A 291 15.62 20.21 2.78
N SER A 292 14.67 21.14 2.82
CA SER A 292 14.93 22.58 2.65
C SER A 292 15.78 23.18 3.77
N ARG A 293 15.66 22.65 5.00
CA ARG A 293 16.46 23.10 6.16
C ARG A 293 17.88 22.52 6.18
N ASN A 294 18.06 21.30 5.67
CA ASN A 294 19.29 20.52 5.91
C ASN A 294 20.08 20.19 4.64
N TYR A 295 19.68 20.63 3.44
CA TYR A 295 20.40 20.28 2.20
C TYR A 295 21.89 20.66 2.21
N ASN A 296 22.27 21.71 2.97
CA ASN A 296 23.67 22.15 3.12
C ASN A 296 24.57 21.14 3.86
N GLU A 297 23.99 20.18 4.59
CA GLU A 297 24.72 19.12 5.30
C GLU A 297 25.15 17.96 4.37
N PHE A 298 24.65 17.95 3.12
CA PHE A 298 24.88 16.87 2.16
C PHE A 298 25.62 17.38 0.92
N ASP A 299 26.57 16.57 0.44
CA ASP A 299 27.28 16.84 -0.81
C ASP A 299 26.31 16.78 -2.02
N MET A 300 25.31 15.89 -1.96
CA MET A 300 24.22 15.81 -2.92
C MET A 300 23.05 15.01 -2.32
N LEU A 301 21.84 15.58 -2.39
CA LEU A 301 20.59 14.87 -2.12
C LEU A 301 19.92 14.51 -3.44
N GLN A 302 19.92 13.21 -3.75
CA GLN A 302 19.55 12.70 -5.07
C GLN A 302 18.06 12.79 -5.35
N GLY A 303 17.24 12.54 -4.35
CA GLY A 303 15.81 12.43 -4.56
C GLY A 303 15.03 12.06 -3.33
N LEU A 304 13.71 11.98 -3.54
CA LEU A 304 12.72 11.53 -2.58
C LEU A 304 12.01 10.31 -3.18
N ILE A 305 12.01 9.21 -2.43
CA ILE A 305 11.19 8.04 -2.71
C ILE A 305 9.84 8.27 -2.04
N LEU A 306 8.75 8.16 -2.79
CA LEU A 306 7.39 8.14 -2.28
C LEU A 306 7.03 6.67 -2.09
N ALA A 307 7.17 6.18 -0.86
CA ALA A 307 6.89 4.80 -0.49
C ALA A 307 5.39 4.52 -0.40
N GLY A 308 4.95 3.36 -0.90
CA GLY A 308 3.55 2.94 -0.82
C GLY A 308 3.45 1.44 -0.70
N TRP A 309 2.76 0.97 0.33
CA TRP A 309 2.66 -0.46 0.69
C TRP A 309 1.23 -0.96 0.48
N SER A 310 1.10 -2.20 0.02
CA SER A 310 -0.18 -2.88 -0.21
C SER A 310 -0.58 -3.78 0.97
N ARG A 311 0.38 -4.09 1.85
CA ARG A 311 0.20 -4.68 3.19
C ARG A 311 1.49 -4.44 4.01
N TYR A 312 1.42 -4.63 5.32
CA TYR A 312 2.57 -4.40 6.22
C TYR A 312 3.60 -5.54 6.17
N ASP A 313 3.12 -6.79 6.11
CA ASP A 313 3.95 -7.99 5.97
C ASP A 313 3.11 -9.11 5.32
N HIS A 314 3.70 -10.31 5.18
CA HIS A 314 3.03 -11.49 4.59
C HIS A 314 1.94 -12.14 5.44
N PHE A 315 1.70 -11.66 6.65
CA PHE A 315 0.62 -12.12 7.54
C PHE A 315 -0.51 -11.10 7.66
N ALA A 316 -0.23 -9.83 7.38
CA ALA A 316 -1.22 -8.77 7.38
C ALA A 316 -2.18 -8.88 6.17
N VAL A 317 -3.40 -8.39 6.38
CA VAL A 317 -4.39 -8.20 5.32
C VAL A 317 -3.95 -7.10 4.36
N LEU A 318 -4.52 -7.08 3.15
CA LEU A 318 -4.39 -5.96 2.23
C LEU A 318 -4.81 -4.64 2.88
N CYS A 319 -4.02 -3.59 2.71
CA CYS A 319 -4.40 -2.22 3.06
C CYS A 319 -4.78 -1.44 1.78
N GLU A 320 -4.55 -0.13 1.77
CA GLU A 320 -4.98 0.78 0.71
C GLU A 320 -4.43 0.35 -0.67
N LEU A 321 -5.34 -0.04 -1.56
CA LEU A 321 -5.02 -0.42 -2.93
C LEU A 321 -4.63 0.82 -3.76
N ALA A 322 -3.72 0.64 -4.73
CA ALA A 322 -3.12 1.73 -5.48
C ALA A 322 -4.15 2.69 -6.15
N PRO A 323 -5.23 2.22 -6.82
CA PRO A 323 -6.26 3.10 -7.37
C PRO A 323 -6.91 4.02 -6.34
N VAL A 324 -7.08 3.54 -5.10
CA VAL A 324 -7.69 4.32 -4.01
C VAL A 324 -6.76 5.47 -3.57
N ALA A 325 -5.45 5.26 -3.71
CA ALA A 325 -4.41 6.19 -3.29
C ALA A 325 -3.89 7.12 -4.39
N PHE A 326 -4.19 6.90 -5.67
CA PHE A 326 -3.65 7.73 -6.75
C PHE A 326 -3.95 9.23 -6.66
N PRO A 327 -5.14 9.67 -6.20
CA PRO A 327 -5.37 11.09 -5.92
C PRO A 327 -4.41 11.62 -4.85
N SER A 328 -4.17 10.86 -3.78
CA SER A 328 -3.19 11.19 -2.73
C SER A 328 -1.78 11.32 -3.30
N LEU A 329 -1.38 10.39 -4.19
CA LEU A 329 -0.09 10.44 -4.87
C LEU A 329 0.07 11.69 -5.74
N ALA A 330 -0.94 12.06 -6.53
CA ALA A 330 -0.88 13.26 -7.36
C ALA A 330 -0.76 14.53 -6.50
N MET A 331 -1.56 14.65 -5.44
CA MET A 331 -1.48 15.77 -4.49
C MET A 331 -0.13 15.81 -3.77
N SER A 332 0.41 14.65 -3.40
CA SER A 332 1.74 14.52 -2.79
C SER A 332 2.84 14.98 -3.75
N MET A 333 2.73 14.64 -5.03
CA MET A 333 3.71 15.02 -6.04
C MET A 333 3.70 16.53 -6.32
N GLU A 334 2.52 17.14 -6.39
CA GLU A 334 2.37 18.60 -6.46
C GLU A 334 3.00 19.30 -5.24
N THR A 335 2.77 18.75 -4.05
CA THR A 335 3.33 19.23 -2.79
C THR A 335 4.86 19.20 -2.84
N VAL A 336 5.44 18.11 -3.34
CA VAL A 336 6.91 17.95 -3.48
C VAL A 336 7.49 18.93 -4.50
N LEU A 337 6.80 19.21 -5.60
CA LEU A 337 7.26 20.15 -6.62
C LEU A 337 7.11 21.62 -6.18
N CYS A 338 6.27 21.90 -5.18
CA CYS A 338 5.99 23.24 -4.66
C CYS A 338 5.74 24.28 -5.77
N THR A 339 5.12 23.86 -6.88
CA THR A 339 4.69 24.80 -7.91
C THR A 339 3.44 25.51 -7.39
N PRO A 340 3.37 26.86 -7.42
CA PRO A 340 2.11 27.55 -7.19
C PRO A 340 1.21 27.28 -8.38
N SER A 341 0.56 26.12 -8.39
CA SER A 341 -0.57 25.91 -9.27
C SER A 341 -1.67 26.83 -8.75
N THR A 342 -1.90 27.94 -9.45
CA THR A 342 -3.02 28.88 -9.24
C THR A 342 -4.39 28.22 -9.40
N THR A 343 -4.39 26.91 -9.69
CA THR A 343 -5.47 25.96 -9.58
C THR A 343 -5.21 25.00 -8.42
N MET A 344 -5.28 25.49 -7.17
CA MET A 344 -5.56 24.63 -6.02
C MET A 344 -7.00 24.11 -6.19
N GLY A 345 -7.12 23.01 -6.92
CA GLY A 345 -8.39 22.40 -7.25
C GLY A 345 -8.31 21.68 -8.60
N ILE A 346 -8.38 20.35 -8.56
CA ILE A 346 -8.92 19.54 -9.66
C ILE A 346 -8.09 19.54 -10.97
N THR A 347 -6.79 19.85 -10.99
CA THR A 347 -6.02 19.84 -12.26
C THR A 347 -5.53 18.47 -12.74
N TYR A 348 -5.49 17.45 -11.89
CA TYR A 348 -5.23 16.05 -12.32
C TYR A 348 -6.48 15.27 -12.70
N GLY A 349 -7.63 15.95 -12.76
CA GLY A 349 -8.89 15.43 -13.29
C GLY A 349 -9.52 14.31 -12.46
N CYS A 350 -10.83 14.14 -12.60
CA CYS A 350 -11.55 12.94 -12.15
C CYS A 350 -11.14 11.67 -12.92
N GLN A 351 -10.04 11.69 -13.67
CA GLN A 351 -9.63 10.64 -14.61
C GLN A 351 -8.19 10.20 -14.34
N PHE A 352 -8.07 9.11 -13.61
CA PHE A 352 -6.84 8.38 -13.33
C PHE A 352 -7.10 6.86 -13.46
N PRO A 353 -6.07 6.03 -13.64
CA PRO A 353 -6.24 4.58 -13.76
C PRO A 353 -6.95 4.01 -12.53
N GLY A 354 -8.06 3.30 -12.74
CA GLY A 354 -8.88 2.77 -11.64
C GLY A 354 -9.69 3.82 -10.87
N SER A 355 -9.94 5.01 -11.43
CA SER A 355 -10.84 6.03 -10.84
C SER A 355 -12.22 5.50 -10.43
N LYS A 356 -12.76 4.54 -11.17
CA LYS A 356 -14.03 3.90 -10.78
C LYS A 356 -13.91 3.10 -9.47
N ILE A 357 -12.78 2.44 -9.23
CA ILE A 357 -12.51 1.74 -7.96
C ILE A 357 -12.46 2.75 -6.82
N TYR A 358 -11.78 3.89 -7.00
CA TYR A 358 -11.76 4.96 -6.01
C TYR A 358 -13.17 5.43 -5.64
N GLU A 359 -14.03 5.69 -6.63
CA GLU A 359 -15.43 6.08 -6.37
C GLU A 359 -16.19 5.01 -5.58
N LEU A 360 -16.10 3.75 -6.01
CA LEU A 360 -16.82 2.64 -5.41
C LEU A 360 -16.35 2.36 -3.97
N VAL A 361 -15.04 2.42 -3.70
CA VAL A 361 -14.49 2.24 -2.35
C VAL A 361 -14.94 3.35 -1.41
N ASN A 362 -14.95 4.61 -1.87
CA ASN A 362 -15.43 5.73 -1.05
C ASN A 362 -16.94 5.66 -0.83
N GLU A 363 -17.72 5.25 -1.83
CA GLU A 363 -19.15 5.00 -1.65
C GLU A 363 -19.37 3.88 -0.64
N PHE A 364 -18.65 2.75 -0.75
CA PHE A 364 -18.74 1.65 0.19
C PHE A 364 -18.41 2.09 1.62
N TRP A 365 -17.35 2.87 1.81
CA TRP A 365 -16.99 3.39 3.13
C TRP A 365 -18.11 4.22 3.77
N GLN A 366 -18.79 5.07 2.98
CA GLN A 366 -19.95 5.84 3.46
C GLN A 366 -21.17 4.94 3.75
N ARG A 367 -21.50 4.02 2.85
CA ARG A 367 -22.64 3.10 3.00
C ARG A 367 -22.46 2.13 4.16
N ARG A 368 -21.23 1.66 4.39
CA ARG A 368 -20.88 0.81 5.53
C ARG A 368 -21.16 1.50 6.86
N LYS A 369 -20.76 2.77 7.01
CA LYS A 369 -21.08 3.55 8.22
C LYS A 369 -22.59 3.68 8.46
N GLN A 370 -23.35 3.94 7.39
CA GLN A 370 -24.81 4.01 7.48
C GLN A 370 -25.43 2.65 7.88
N LEU A 371 -24.91 1.55 7.31
CA LEU A 371 -25.35 0.20 7.67
C LEU A 371 -25.00 -0.13 9.12
N GLN A 372 -23.79 0.19 9.59
CA GLN A 372 -23.38 -0.02 10.97
C GLN A 372 -24.28 0.74 11.95
N GLN A 373 -24.56 2.01 11.65
CA GLN A 373 -25.50 2.79 12.44
C GLN A 373 -26.90 2.17 12.46
N TYR A 374 -27.42 1.73 11.31
CA TYR A 374 -28.71 1.03 11.24
C TYR A 374 -28.72 -0.28 12.06
N ARG A 375 -27.61 -1.04 12.02
CA ARG A 375 -27.43 -2.27 12.80
C ARG A 375 -27.53 -2.01 14.30
N GLU A 376 -26.97 -0.90 14.77
CA GLU A 376 -26.87 -0.59 16.20
C GLU A 376 -28.12 0.13 16.72
N ASP A 377 -28.63 1.12 15.98
CA ASP A 377 -29.59 2.10 16.51
C ASP A 377 -31.06 1.77 16.21
N ASP A 378 -31.36 0.93 15.21
CA ASP A 378 -32.75 0.69 14.80
C ASP A 378 -33.47 -0.30 15.74
N PHE A 379 -34.31 0.25 16.63
CA PHE A 379 -35.04 -0.53 17.64
C PHE A 379 -36.05 -1.53 17.04
N GLU A 380 -36.57 -1.28 15.84
CA GLU A 380 -37.56 -2.15 15.23
C GLU A 380 -36.89 -3.37 14.61
N MET A 381 -35.83 -3.17 13.84
CA MET A 381 -34.96 -4.23 13.34
C MET A 381 -34.38 -5.04 14.50
N ASN A 382 -33.85 -4.38 15.54
CA ASN A 382 -33.27 -5.06 16.69
C ASN A 382 -34.30 -5.74 17.62
N GLY A 383 -35.57 -5.36 17.55
CA GLY A 383 -36.65 -6.00 18.29
C GLY A 383 -37.29 -7.18 17.55
N TRP A 384 -37.61 -6.99 16.27
CA TRP A 384 -38.46 -7.89 15.48
C TRP A 384 -37.73 -8.60 14.34
N LEU A 385 -36.52 -8.20 13.96
CA LEU A 385 -35.65 -8.97 13.06
C LEU A 385 -34.29 -9.25 13.72
N SER A 386 -34.32 -9.47 15.04
CA SER A 386 -33.14 -9.75 15.87
C SER A 386 -32.54 -11.14 15.64
N ARG A 387 -31.42 -11.45 16.30
CA ARG A 387 -30.86 -12.81 16.30
C ARG A 387 -31.84 -13.88 16.80
N VAL A 388 -32.74 -13.51 17.72
CA VAL A 388 -33.80 -14.41 18.21
C VAL A 388 -34.80 -14.69 17.09
N ALA A 389 -35.22 -13.66 16.36
CA ALA A 389 -36.10 -13.82 15.21
C ALA A 389 -35.44 -14.66 14.11
N ASP A 390 -34.15 -14.43 13.81
CA ASP A 390 -33.37 -15.21 12.85
C ASP A 390 -33.31 -16.70 13.20
N THR A 391 -33.07 -17.01 14.48
CA THR A 391 -32.82 -18.39 14.94
C THR A 391 -34.12 -19.18 15.07
N TYR A 392 -35.16 -18.52 15.57
CA TYR A 392 -36.36 -19.19 16.05
C TYR A 392 -37.62 -18.85 15.26
N MET A 393 -37.49 -18.03 14.21
CA MET A 393 -38.61 -17.58 13.37
C MET A 393 -39.72 -16.92 14.21
N SER A 394 -39.32 -16.21 15.26
CA SER A 394 -40.23 -15.57 16.23
C SER A 394 -40.28 -14.06 15.97
N SER A 395 -41.21 -13.64 15.11
CA SER A 395 -41.49 -12.23 14.84
C SER A 395 -42.95 -12.01 14.40
N SER A 396 -43.34 -10.74 14.24
CA SER A 396 -44.66 -10.32 13.76
C SER A 396 -44.55 -9.75 12.35
N GLN A 397 -45.39 -10.23 11.44
CA GLN A 397 -45.38 -9.81 10.04
C GLN A 397 -45.53 -8.29 9.87
N TRP A 398 -46.38 -7.67 10.69
CA TRP A 398 -46.60 -6.22 10.62
C TRP A 398 -45.30 -5.41 10.84
N TYR A 399 -44.42 -5.88 11.73
CA TYR A 399 -43.12 -5.23 11.93
C TYR A 399 -42.15 -5.55 10.79
N ILE A 400 -42.21 -6.77 10.22
CA ILE A 400 -41.39 -7.11 9.05
C ILE A 400 -41.74 -6.22 7.86
N ASP A 401 -43.02 -6.00 7.57
CA ASP A 401 -43.47 -5.10 6.50
C ASP A 401 -42.94 -3.65 6.68
N LYS A 402 -42.74 -3.24 7.94
CA LYS A 402 -42.18 -1.92 8.28
C LYS A 402 -40.65 -1.88 8.17
N ILE A 403 -39.96 -2.95 8.54
CA ILE A 403 -38.50 -3.05 8.55
C ILE A 403 -37.95 -3.25 7.14
N GLU A 404 -38.62 -4.05 6.31
CA GLU A 404 -38.12 -4.49 4.99
C GLU A 404 -37.70 -3.32 4.08
N PRO A 405 -38.45 -2.23 3.91
CA PRO A 405 -38.04 -1.12 3.05
C PRO A 405 -36.72 -0.45 3.49
N LEU A 406 -36.51 -0.32 4.81
CA LEU A 406 -35.30 0.28 5.37
C LEU A 406 -34.12 -0.70 5.29
N LEU A 407 -34.36 -1.98 5.54
CA LEU A 407 -33.38 -3.04 5.32
C LEU A 407 -32.92 -3.06 3.86
N GLU A 408 -33.84 -3.00 2.90
CA GLU A 408 -33.52 -2.96 1.47
C GLU A 408 -32.73 -1.71 1.08
N TYR A 409 -33.09 -0.55 1.66
CA TYR A 409 -32.36 0.71 1.43
C TYR A 409 -30.88 0.59 1.79
N HIS A 410 -30.55 -0.10 2.88
CA HIS A 410 -29.16 -0.35 3.29
C HIS A 410 -28.52 -1.53 2.55
N ALA A 411 -29.26 -2.59 2.26
CA ALA A 411 -28.74 -3.81 1.67
C ALA A 411 -28.39 -3.68 0.18
N ARG A 412 -29.27 -3.06 -0.62
CA ARG A 412 -29.11 -2.98 -2.08
C ARG A 412 -27.79 -2.31 -2.50
N PRO A 413 -27.37 -1.17 -1.91
CA PRO A 413 -26.08 -0.57 -2.24
C PRO A 413 -24.90 -1.50 -1.94
N ILE A 414 -24.90 -2.20 -0.80
CA ILE A 414 -23.79 -3.09 -0.39
C ILE A 414 -23.61 -4.24 -1.38
N LEU A 415 -24.70 -4.93 -1.72
CA LEU A 415 -24.68 -6.04 -2.68
C LEU A 415 -24.29 -5.59 -4.10
N ARG A 416 -24.76 -4.42 -4.53
CA ARG A 416 -24.36 -3.83 -5.81
C ARG A 416 -22.88 -3.47 -5.82
N LEU A 417 -22.39 -2.82 -4.77
CA LEU A 417 -21.00 -2.39 -4.64
C LEU A 417 -20.04 -3.57 -4.66
N GLU A 418 -20.39 -4.71 -4.05
CA GLU A 418 -19.58 -5.93 -4.15
C GLU A 418 -19.36 -6.33 -5.62
N LYS A 419 -20.45 -6.45 -6.38
CA LYS A 419 -20.39 -6.85 -7.79
C LYS A 419 -19.60 -5.85 -8.64
N ASP A 420 -19.85 -4.56 -8.45
CA ASP A 420 -19.18 -3.51 -9.20
C ASP A 420 -17.68 -3.44 -8.87
N LEU A 421 -17.32 -3.56 -7.58
CA LEU A 421 -15.92 -3.60 -7.15
C LEU A 421 -15.20 -4.82 -7.70
N ARG A 422 -15.80 -6.02 -7.65
CA ARG A 422 -15.22 -7.22 -8.25
C ARG A 422 -14.90 -7.00 -9.73
N ASN A 423 -15.86 -6.47 -10.50
CA ASN A 423 -15.68 -6.22 -11.93
C ASN A 423 -14.55 -5.23 -12.22
N GLU A 424 -14.46 -4.15 -11.46
CA GLU A 424 -13.45 -3.11 -11.69
C GLU A 424 -12.06 -3.51 -11.16
N LEU A 425 -11.99 -4.14 -9.98
CA LEU A 425 -10.74 -4.64 -9.40
C LEU A 425 -10.12 -5.74 -10.26
N SER A 426 -10.91 -6.66 -10.82
CA SER A 426 -10.40 -7.76 -11.66
C SER A 426 -9.73 -7.29 -12.96
N ARG A 427 -9.92 -6.02 -13.37
CA ARG A 427 -9.18 -5.41 -14.49
C ARG A 427 -7.73 -5.08 -14.13
N ILE A 428 -7.47 -4.82 -12.86
CA ILE A 428 -6.17 -4.34 -12.36
C ILE A 428 -5.43 -5.45 -11.62
N TYR A 429 -6.15 -6.31 -10.90
CA TYR A 429 -5.58 -7.27 -9.96
C TYR A 429 -5.91 -8.72 -10.34
N PHE A 430 -5.10 -9.65 -9.83
CA PHE A 430 -5.39 -11.08 -9.86
C PHE A 430 -6.61 -11.41 -8.98
N GLN A 431 -7.29 -12.50 -9.30
CA GLN A 431 -8.57 -12.83 -8.67
C GLN A 431 -8.44 -13.03 -7.16
N GLU A 432 -7.33 -13.59 -6.71
CA GLU A 432 -7.00 -13.84 -5.31
C GLU A 432 -6.91 -12.52 -4.52
N THR A 433 -6.30 -11.48 -5.09
CA THR A 433 -6.25 -10.13 -4.48
C THR A 433 -7.65 -9.52 -4.39
N VAL A 434 -8.48 -9.70 -5.42
CA VAL A 434 -9.88 -9.22 -5.41
C VAL A 434 -10.68 -9.94 -4.33
N ASP A 435 -10.56 -11.27 -4.26
CA ASP A 435 -11.27 -12.08 -3.29
C ASP A 435 -10.83 -11.77 -1.86
N GLU A 436 -9.52 -11.59 -1.61
CA GLU A 436 -9.01 -11.16 -0.31
C GLU A 436 -9.60 -9.80 0.09
N PHE A 437 -9.60 -8.80 -0.80
CA PHE A 437 -10.15 -7.48 -0.49
C PHE A 437 -11.65 -7.55 -0.11
N ILE A 438 -12.45 -8.27 -0.90
CA ILE A 438 -13.89 -8.43 -0.63
C ILE A 438 -14.10 -9.21 0.67
N PHE A 439 -13.34 -10.30 0.88
CA PHE A 439 -13.40 -11.11 2.09
C PHE A 439 -13.10 -10.29 3.34
N THR A 440 -12.00 -9.52 3.33
CA THR A 440 -11.56 -8.74 4.49
C THR A 440 -12.52 -7.59 4.81
N TYR A 441 -12.99 -6.87 3.80
CA TYR A 441 -13.65 -5.57 4.03
C TYR A 441 -15.16 -5.56 3.85
N MET A 442 -15.73 -6.50 3.09
CA MET A 442 -17.15 -6.48 2.73
C MET A 442 -17.93 -7.71 3.18
N ALA A 443 -17.28 -8.88 3.32
CA ALA A 443 -17.98 -10.15 3.52
C ALA A 443 -18.89 -10.16 4.74
N GLU A 444 -18.46 -9.64 5.90
CA GLU A 444 -19.31 -9.59 7.09
C GLU A 444 -20.61 -8.79 6.84
N ASP A 445 -20.50 -7.64 6.18
CA ASP A 445 -21.63 -6.77 5.89
C ASP A 445 -22.57 -7.41 4.85
N ILE A 446 -22.00 -8.06 3.82
CA ILE A 446 -22.74 -8.82 2.79
C ILE A 446 -23.51 -9.98 3.42
N GLU A 447 -22.83 -10.80 4.22
CA GLU A 447 -23.43 -11.94 4.91
C GLU A 447 -24.53 -11.49 5.86
N TRP A 448 -24.33 -10.38 6.57
CA TRP A 448 -25.32 -9.83 7.47
C TRP A 448 -26.57 -9.39 6.71
N VAL A 449 -26.45 -8.59 5.65
CA VAL A 449 -27.62 -8.09 4.90
C VAL A 449 -28.37 -9.24 4.23
N GLN A 450 -27.66 -10.19 3.63
CA GLN A 450 -28.27 -11.34 2.98
C GLN A 450 -29.06 -12.20 3.98
N ARG A 451 -28.45 -12.48 5.14
CA ARG A 451 -29.11 -13.24 6.21
C ARG A 451 -30.39 -12.55 6.70
N LYS A 452 -30.38 -11.22 6.84
CA LYS A 452 -31.56 -10.45 7.26
C LYS A 452 -32.66 -10.45 6.22
N ILE A 453 -32.31 -10.28 4.94
CA ILE A 453 -33.27 -10.40 3.83
C ILE A 453 -33.90 -11.79 3.83
N ASP A 454 -33.09 -12.84 3.93
CA ASP A 454 -33.59 -14.22 3.96
C ASP A 454 -34.49 -14.48 5.17
N SER A 455 -34.12 -13.97 6.35
CA SER A 455 -34.95 -14.07 7.55
C SER A 455 -36.29 -13.35 7.40
N ALA A 456 -36.30 -12.13 6.89
CA ALA A 456 -37.52 -11.38 6.64
C ALA A 456 -38.44 -12.16 5.69
N GLN A 457 -37.91 -12.62 4.55
CA GLN A 457 -38.66 -13.41 3.57
C GLN A 457 -39.20 -14.74 4.13
N ARG A 458 -38.43 -15.42 4.99
CA ARG A 458 -38.88 -16.66 5.65
C ARG A 458 -40.03 -16.38 6.60
N ILE A 459 -39.89 -15.35 7.45
CA ILE A 459 -40.92 -14.96 8.42
C ILE A 459 -42.20 -14.54 7.70
N SER A 460 -42.10 -13.82 6.59
CA SER A 460 -43.26 -13.36 5.81
C SER A 460 -44.03 -14.44 5.08
N LYS A 461 -43.48 -15.65 5.00
CA LYS A 461 -44.20 -16.81 4.47
C LYS A 461 -44.89 -17.63 5.57
N LEU A 462 -44.74 -17.26 6.84
CA LEU A 462 -45.35 -17.99 7.96
C LEU A 462 -46.85 -17.63 8.08
N ASN A 463 -47.69 -18.65 7.92
CA ASN A 463 -49.13 -18.55 8.19
C ASN A 463 -49.50 -19.05 9.60
N HIS A 464 -48.53 -19.63 10.32
CA HIS A 464 -48.65 -20.05 11.71
C HIS A 464 -47.36 -19.71 12.46
N PHE A 465 -47.47 -19.20 13.68
CA PHE A 465 -46.30 -18.79 14.46
C PHE A 465 -45.99 -19.85 15.54
N PRO A 466 -44.74 -20.31 15.64
CA PRO A 466 -44.36 -21.25 16.69
C PRO A 466 -44.56 -20.59 18.06
N LYS A 467 -44.91 -21.39 19.07
CA LYS A 467 -44.85 -20.93 20.47
C LYS A 467 -43.44 -20.41 20.73
N ARG A 468 -43.32 -19.22 21.33
CA ARG A 468 -42.02 -18.60 21.59
C ARG A 468 -41.10 -19.60 22.31
N PRO A 469 -39.97 -20.00 21.68
CA PRO A 469 -39.11 -21.00 22.28
C PRO A 469 -38.29 -20.41 23.42
N PHE A 470 -37.87 -21.27 24.36
CA PHE A 470 -36.82 -20.91 25.30
C PHE A 470 -35.51 -20.79 24.54
N VAL A 471 -34.79 -19.68 24.74
CA VAL A 471 -33.46 -19.51 24.18
C VAL A 471 -32.51 -20.43 24.94
N LEU A 472 -32.01 -21.46 24.26
CA LEU A 472 -31.05 -22.41 24.82
C LEU A 472 -29.65 -22.02 24.34
N LEU A 473 -28.90 -21.35 25.21
CA LEU A 473 -27.47 -21.12 25.01
C LEU A 473 -26.72 -22.34 25.55
N LYS A 474 -25.96 -23.02 24.69
CA LYS A 474 -25.01 -24.02 25.17
C LYS A 474 -23.95 -23.33 26.03
N PRO A 475 -23.55 -23.91 27.18
CA PRO A 475 -22.41 -23.41 27.94
C PRO A 475 -21.17 -23.33 27.08
N HIS A 476 -20.32 -22.35 27.34
CA HIS A 476 -19.09 -22.12 26.56
C HIS A 476 -18.09 -23.30 26.65
N GLU A 477 -18.27 -24.19 27.63
CA GLU A 477 -17.45 -25.39 27.84
C GLU A 477 -17.81 -26.55 26.88
N GLU A 478 -18.90 -26.42 26.10
CA GLU A 478 -19.39 -27.45 25.16
C GLU A 478 -19.21 -27.05 23.66
N LEU A 479 -18.49 -25.98 23.38
CA LEU A 479 -18.14 -25.47 22.04
C LEU A 479 -16.64 -25.59 21.82
#